data_AF-A0A0K2U936-F1
#
_entry.id   AF-A0A0K2U936-F1
#
_cell.length_a   1.000
_cell.length_b   1.000
_cell.length_c   1.000
_cell.angle_alpha   90.00
_cell.angle_beta   90.00
_cell.angle_gamma   90.00
#
_symmetry.space_group_name_H-M   'P 1'
#
loop_
_entity.id
_entity.type
_entity.pdbx_description
1 polymer ?
#
loop_
_entity_poly.entity_id
_entity_poly.type
_entity_poly.pdbx_seq_one_letter_code
_entity_poly.pdbx_strand_id
1 'polypeptide(L)' 'HFKNHTDKLCYVCSQFKTKSQRRNIISYIKKIYKLYLGCHLGKQFKAWAPYNICLLGLFKWITGLA' A
#
# COMPACT_ATOMS: atom_id res chain seq x y z
N HIS A 1 -0.89 25.31 3.81
CA HIS A 1 -0.65 23.98 4.42
C HIS A 1 -1.21 22.90 3.48
N PHE A 2 -0.41 22.36 2.55
CA PHE A 2 -0.86 21.30 1.63
C PHE A 2 -1.09 20.02 2.44
N LYS A 3 -2.35 19.74 2.80
CA LYS A 3 -2.73 18.41 3.31
C LYS A 3 -2.62 17.44 2.14
N ASN A 4 -1.45 16.82 2.00
CA ASN A 4 -1.29 15.68 1.11
C ASN A 4 -2.28 14.60 1.56
N HIS A 5 -3.33 14.40 0.76
CA HIS A 5 -4.26 13.30 0.93
C HIS A 5 -3.60 11.98 0.45
N THR A 6 -2.42 11.68 1.01
CA THR A 6 -1.67 10.42 0.80
C THR A 6 -2.48 9.20 1.22
N ASP A 7 -3.50 9.40 2.05
CA ASP A 7 -4.51 8.40 2.37
C ASP A 7 -5.29 7.94 1.12
N LYS A 8 -5.40 8.76 0.07
CA LYS A 8 -6.16 8.44 -1.14
C LYS A 8 -5.32 7.75 -2.23
N LEU A 9 -4.01 7.64 -2.03
CA LEU A 9 -3.09 6.99 -2.96
C LEU A 9 -2.88 5.53 -2.58
N CYS A 10 -2.68 4.68 -3.58
CA CYS A 10 -2.22 3.32 -3.39
C CYS A 10 -0.69 3.30 -3.14
N TYR A 11 -0.25 2.56 -2.13
CA TYR A 11 1.17 2.37 -1.81
C TYR A 11 1.99 1.74 -2.96
N VAL A 12 1.36 0.91 -3.79
CA VAL A 12 2.05 0.14 -4.85
C VAL A 12 2.15 0.91 -6.15
N CYS A 13 1.01 1.36 -6.66
CA CYS A 13 0.96 1.98 -7.99
C CYS A 13 0.95 3.51 -7.93
N SER A 14 0.97 4.11 -6.74
CA SER A 14 0.91 5.57 -6.52
C SER A 14 -0.32 6.26 -7.15
N GLN A 15 -1.31 5.49 -7.60
CA GLN A 15 -2.52 6.02 -8.21
C GLN A 15 -3.56 6.38 -7.14
N PHE A 16 -4.36 7.42 -7.43
CA PHE A 16 -5.56 7.74 -6.66
C PHE A 16 -6.56 6.59 -6.74
N LYS A 17 -7.18 6.26 -5.61
CA LYS A 17 -8.20 5.22 -5.51
C LYS A 17 -9.36 5.68 -4.64
N THR A 18 -10.57 5.36 -5.06
CA THR A 18 -11.77 5.65 -4.26
C THR A 18 -11.76 4.82 -2.97
N LYS A 19 -12.60 5.17 -1.99
CA LYS A 19 -12.65 4.44 -0.70
C LYS A 19 -12.97 2.96 -0.88
N SER A 20 -13.82 2.60 -1.84
CA SER A 20 -14.19 1.20 -2.15
C SER A 20 -13.05 0.40 -2.80
N GLN A 21 -12.12 1.08 -3.48
CA GLN A 21 -10.97 0.45 -4.14
C GLN A 21 -9.74 0.32 -3.23
N ARG A 22 -9.79 0.89 -2.02
CA ARG A 22 -8.70 0.91 -1.05
C ARG A 22 -8.91 -0.16 0.03
N ARG A 23 -7.82 -0.80 0.44
CA ARG A 23 -7.75 -1.65 1.63
C ARG A 23 -6.64 -1.12 2.55
N ASN A 24 -6.90 -1.16 3.85
CA ASN A 24 -5.89 -0.81 4.84
C ASN A 24 -4.75 -1.84 4.83
N ILE A 25 -3.51 -1.38 4.94
CA ILE A 25 -2.34 -2.25 5.03
C ILE A 25 -2.21 -2.75 6.48
N ILE A 26 -2.93 -3.83 6.77
CA ILE A 26 -2.94 -4.48 8.09
C ILE A 26 -1.71 -5.39 8.30
N SER A 27 -1.48 -5.81 9.54
CA SER A 27 -0.37 -6.71 9.93
C SER A 27 -0.25 -7.95 9.04
N TYR A 28 -1.38 -8.55 8.64
CA TYR A 28 -1.42 -9.70 7.74
C TYR A 28 -0.78 -9.42 6.37
N ILE A 29 -1.11 -8.29 5.74
CA ILE A 29 -0.52 -7.89 4.45
C ILE A 29 0.98 -7.63 4.59
N LYS A 30 1.43 -7.06 5.72
CA LYS A 30 2.86 -6.85 6.00
C LYS A 30 3.62 -8.18 6.14
N LYS A 31 3.01 -9.19 6.77
CA LYS A 31 3.60 -10.54 6.90
C LYS A 31 3.73 -11.20 5.53
N ILE A 32 2.66 -11.19 4.74
CA ILE A 32 2.67 -11.71 3.37
C ILE A 32 3.75 -11.01 2.54
N TYR A 33 3.79 -9.68 2.57
CA TYR A 33 4.81 -8.90 1.85
C TYR A 33 6.24 -9.35 2.21
N LYS A 34 6.54 -9.50 3.50
CA LYS A 34 7.85 -9.98 3.96
C LYS A 34 8.15 -11.40 3.48
N LEU A 35 7.17 -12.29 3.50
CA LEU A 35 7.34 -13.68 3.05
C LEU A 35 7.60 -13.75 1.54
N TYR A 36 6.91 -12.95 0.73
CA TYR A 36 7.05 -12.96 -0.73
C TYR A 36 8.28 -12.23 -1.24
N LEU A 37 8.60 -11.06 -0.69
CA LEU A 37 9.69 -10.20 -1.19
C LEU A 37 10.96 -10.28 -0.35
N GLY A 38 10.94 -11.01 0.77
CA GLY A 38 12.08 -11.12 1.69
C GLY A 38 12.40 -9.83 2.45
N CYS A 39 11.67 -8.74 2.22
CA CYS A 39 11.95 -7.42 2.79
C CYS A 39 10.80 -6.90 3.66
N HIS A 40 11.14 -6.10 4.67
CA HIS A 40 10.15 -5.47 5.53
C HIS A 40 9.52 -4.27 4.81
N LEU A 41 8.19 -4.22 4.84
CA LEU A 41 7.44 -3.03 4.44
C LEU A 41 7.87 -1.85 5.33
N GLY A 42 8.29 -0.74 4.71
CA GLY A 42 8.80 0.43 5.42
C GLY A 42 7.81 1.00 6.44
N LYS A 43 8.30 1.77 7.42
CA LYS A 43 7.45 2.40 8.45
C LYS A 43 6.42 3.33 7.78
N GLN A 44 5.20 2.82 7.64
CA GLN A 44 4.08 3.57 7.11
C GLN A 44 3.59 4.67 8.06
N PHE A 45 4.04 4.69 9.33
CA PHE A 45 3.60 5.64 10.37
C PHE A 45 3.82 7.14 10.06
N LYS A 46 4.50 7.48 8.96
CA LYS A 46 4.75 8.87 8.59
C LYS A 46 3.56 9.41 7.79
N ALA A 47 3.13 10.64 8.09
CA ALA A 47 1.98 11.27 7.44
C ALA A 47 2.10 11.38 5.91
N TRP A 48 3.32 11.34 5.36
CA TRP A 48 3.59 11.38 3.93
C TRP A 48 3.47 10.01 3.23
N ALA A 49 3.41 8.91 3.97
CA ALA A 49 3.38 7.57 3.39
C ALA A 49 1.93 7.11 3.15
N PRO A 50 1.62 6.51 1.98
CA PRO A 50 0.30 5.93 1.74
C PRO A 50 0.06 4.73 2.67
N TYR A 51 -1.10 4.72 3.35
CA TYR A 51 -1.52 3.62 4.24
C TYR A 51 -2.45 2.61 3.58
N ASN A 52 -2.80 2.88 2.32
CA ASN A 52 -3.79 2.10 1.57
C ASN A 52 -3.15 1.39 0.40
N ILE A 53 -3.61 0.18 0.14
CA ILE A 53 -3.28 -0.61 -1.04
C ILE A 53 -4.56 -0.87 -1.83
N CYS A 54 -4.48 -0.87 -3.15
CA CYS A 54 -5.59 -1.29 -4.00
C CYS A 54 -5.47 -2.75 -4.40
N LEU A 55 -6.58 -3.37 -4.82
CA LEU A 55 -6.60 -4.77 -5.23
C LEU A 55 -5.60 -5.06 -6.35
N LEU A 56 -5.50 -4.17 -7.35
CA LEU A 56 -4.52 -4.30 -8.43
C LEU A 56 -3.07 -4.22 -7.92
N GLY A 57 -2.78 -3.33 -6.98
CA GLY A 57 -1.45 -3.22 -6.36
C GLY A 57 -1.10 -4.46 -5.57
N LEU A 58 -2.08 -5.02 -4.85
CA LEU A 58 -1.94 -6.28 -4.14
C LEU A 58 -1.70 -7.45 -5.11
N PHE A 59 -2.43 -7.52 -6.22
CA PHE A 59 -2.20 -8.52 -7.27
C PHE A 59 -0.80 -8.40 -7.87
N LYS A 60 -0.39 -7.19 -8.26
CA LYS A 60 0.97 -6.95 -8.79
C LYS A 60 2.05 -7.41 -7.82
N TRP A 61 1.85 -7.19 -6.52
CA TRP A 61 2.75 -7.71 -5.48
C TRP A 61 2.78 -9.24 -5.43
N ILE A 62 1.62 -9.88 -5.45
CA ILE A 62 1.52 -11.35 -5.37
C ILE A 62 2.12 -12.00 -6.61
N THR A 63 1.97 -11.39 -7.79
CA THR A 63 2.47 -11.96 -9.06
C THR A 63 3.87 -11.50 -9.43
N GLY A 64 4.55 -10.69 -8.60
CA GLY A 64 5.87 -10.14 -8.91
C GLY A 64 5.92 -9.17 -10.09
N LEU A 65 4.78 -8.57 -10.47
CA LEU A 65 4.65 -7.59 -11.57
C LEU A 65 4.73 -6.14 -11.07
N ALA A 66 5.34 -5.94 -9.91
CA ALA A 66 5.38 -4.68 -9.18
C ALA A 66 6.67 -3.91 -9.42
#